data_AF-A0A4S2KPA3-F1
#
_entry.id   AF-A0A4S2KPA3-F1
#
_cell.length_a   1.000
_cell.length_b   1.000
_cell.length_c   1.000
_cell.angle_alpha   90.00
_cell.angle_beta   90.00
_cell.angle_gamma   90.00
#
_symmetry.space_group_name_H-M   'P 1'
#
loop_
_entity.id
_entity.type
_entity.pdbx_description
1 polymer ?
#
loop_
_entity_poly.entity_id
_entity_poly.type
_entity_poly.pdbx_seq_one_letter_code
_entity_poly.pdbx_strand_id
1 'polypeptide(L)'
;CGYADGCLTAEETILSAYFIGLALHESKIINGSMAEINFNLKTLKVMCPSDIDIACYNSSSNFIVSGPTNSIKTFLTKLQANSISIKEISCGYVPFHSRYIKPAVAKSEEYLNRTLL
;
A
#
# COMPACT_ATOMS: atom_id res chain seq x y z
N CYS A 1 3.34 -14.97 -6.53
CA CYS A 1 2.65 -15.58 -7.69
C CYS A 1 3.65 -16.12 -8.71
N GLY A 2 4.57 -15.30 -9.24
CA GLY A 2 5.52 -15.72 -10.29
C GLY A 2 6.28 -17.03 -10.03
N TYR A 3 6.67 -17.31 -8.79
CA TYR A 3 7.26 -18.60 -8.42
C TYR A 3 6.35 -19.81 -8.71
N ALA A 4 5.09 -19.74 -8.26
CA ALA A 4 4.14 -20.83 -8.43
C ALA A 4 3.71 -21.01 -9.90
N ASP A 5 3.80 -19.94 -10.70
CA ASP A 5 3.55 -19.95 -12.14
C ASP A 5 4.79 -20.37 -12.95
N GLY A 6 5.94 -20.60 -12.30
CA GLY A 6 7.19 -21.00 -12.94
C GLY A 6 7.94 -19.87 -13.65
N CYS A 7 7.46 -18.62 -13.60
CA CYS A 7 8.12 -17.46 -14.19
C CYS A 7 9.34 -16.97 -13.40
N LEU A 8 9.43 -17.32 -12.12
CA LEU A 8 10.56 -16.98 -11.26
C LEU A 8 11.06 -18.24 -10.58
N THR A 9 12.38 -18.37 -10.48
CA THR A 9 13.02 -19.33 -9.57
C THR A 9 12.76 -18.94 -8.11
N ALA A 10 13.05 -19.87 -7.19
CA ALA A 10 12.97 -19.59 -5.76
C ALA A 10 13.93 -18.46 -5.34
N GLU A 11 15.13 -18.46 -5.91
CA GLU A 11 16.16 -17.44 -5.65
C GLU A 11 15.71 -16.04 -6.11
N GLU A 12 15.29 -15.91 -7.37
CA GLU A 12 14.78 -14.64 -7.92
C GLU A 12 13.59 -14.12 -7.11
N THR A 13 12.71 -15.01 -6.64
CA THR A 13 11.55 -14.64 -5.83
C THR A 13 11.97 -14.05 -4.47
N ILE A 14 12.90 -14.70 -3.78
CA ILE A 14 13.39 -14.27 -2.47
C ILE A 14 14.16 -12.95 -2.61
N LEU A 15 15.08 -12.87 -3.58
CA LEU A 15 15.87 -11.67 -3.82
C LEU A 15 15.00 -10.49 -4.26
N SER A 16 14.01 -10.71 -5.13
CA SER A 16 13.07 -9.66 -5.52
C SER A 16 12.33 -9.08 -4.31
N ALA A 17 11.81 -9.94 -3.42
CA ALA A 17 11.12 -9.49 -2.22
C ALA A 17 12.07 -8.71 -1.28
N TYR A 18 13.28 -9.21 -1.07
CA TYR A 18 14.31 -8.55 -0.26
C TYR A 18 14.65 -7.16 -0.80
N PHE A 19 14.93 -7.06 -2.10
CA PHE A 19 15.36 -5.81 -2.71
C PHE A 19 14.25 -4.76 -2.81
N ILE A 20 13.00 -5.16 -3.03
CA ILE A 20 11.86 -4.23 -2.93
C ILE A 20 11.77 -3.66 -1.52
N GLY A 21 11.91 -4.51 -0.49
CA GLY A 21 11.93 -4.07 0.90
C GLY A 21 13.08 -3.12 1.21
N LEU A 22 14.29 -3.45 0.72
CA LEU A 22 15.48 -2.62 0.89
C LEU A 22 15.31 -1.26 0.19
N ALA A 23 14.80 -1.25 -1.05
CA ALA A 23 14.56 -0.03 -1.80
C ALA A 23 13.58 0.90 -1.09
N LEU A 24 12.51 0.35 -0.50
CA LEU A 24 11.57 1.11 0.31
C LEU A 24 12.23 1.65 1.60
N HIS A 25 13.01 0.82 2.29
CA HIS A 25 13.70 1.19 3.53
C HIS A 25 14.71 2.32 3.33
N GLU A 26 15.49 2.27 2.25
CA GLU A 26 16.51 3.26 1.96
C GLU A 26 15.96 4.53 1.27
N SER A 27 14.67 4.53 0.93
CA SER A 27 14.02 5.68 0.29
C SER A 27 13.36 6.58 1.32
N LYS A 28 13.39 7.90 1.07
CA LYS A 28 12.70 8.87 1.91
C LYS A 28 11.19 8.81 1.65
N ILE A 29 10.51 7.91 2.34
CA ILE A 29 9.06 7.74 2.32
C ILE A 29 8.48 8.40 3.58
N ILE A 30 7.30 9.01 3.45
CA ILE A 30 6.59 9.56 4.61
C ILE A 30 6.13 8.45 5.55
N ASN A 31 5.93 8.77 6.83
CA ASN A 31 5.20 7.88 7.72
C ASN A 31 3.75 7.76 7.27
N GLY A 32 3.38 6.54 6.86
CA GLY A 32 2.07 6.21 6.35
C GLY A 32 1.34 5.18 7.18
N SER A 33 0.05 5.03 6.88
CA SER A 33 -0.80 4.02 7.46
C SER A 33 -1.79 3.51 6.43
N MET A 34 -2.32 2.31 6.67
CA MET A 34 -3.28 1.66 5.79
C MET A 34 -4.45 1.13 6.61
N ALA A 35 -5.63 1.13 6.01
CA ALA A 35 -6.82 0.60 6.66
C ALA A 35 -7.81 0.04 5.63
N GLU A 36 -8.42 -1.06 6.01
CA GLU A 36 -9.53 -1.69 5.32
C GLU A 36 -10.84 -0.98 5.70
N ILE A 37 -11.67 -0.70 4.70
CA ILE A 37 -12.95 -0.01 4.83
C ILE A 37 -14.01 -0.85 4.12
N ASN A 38 -15.04 -1.25 4.87
CA ASN A 38 -16.21 -1.94 4.31
C ASN A 38 -17.31 -0.90 4.00
N PHE A 39 -17.36 -0.42 2.76
CA PHE A 39 -18.25 0.67 2.37
C PHE A 39 -18.55 0.72 0.87
N ASN A 40 -19.42 1.63 0.42
CA ASN A 40 -19.69 1.84 -1.01
C ASN A 40 -18.58 2.67 -1.67
N LEU A 41 -18.08 2.22 -2.83
CA LEU A 41 -16.97 2.88 -3.53
C LEU A 41 -17.26 4.33 -3.95
N LYS A 42 -18.45 4.61 -4.50
CA LYS A 42 -18.77 5.94 -5.03
C LYS A 42 -18.75 6.97 -3.90
N THR A 43 -19.37 6.62 -2.77
CA THR A 43 -19.36 7.47 -1.58
C THR A 43 -17.96 7.57 -0.98
N LEU A 44 -17.22 6.47 -0.90
CA LEU A 44 -15.85 6.46 -0.37
C LEU A 44 -14.95 7.42 -1.15
N LYS A 45 -15.01 7.43 -2.49
CA LYS A 45 -14.25 8.36 -3.34
C LYS A 45 -14.53 9.83 -3.05
N VAL A 46 -15.78 10.17 -2.68
CA VAL A 46 -16.17 11.55 -2.34
C VAL A 46 -15.71 11.93 -0.94
N MET A 47 -15.74 10.99 0.00
CA MET A 47 -15.34 11.22 1.40
C MET A 47 -13.81 11.21 1.60
N CYS A 48 -13.08 10.52 0.73
CA CYS A 48 -11.64 10.32 0.86
C CYS A 48 -10.90 11.67 0.73
N PRO A 49 -10.07 12.05 1.73
CA PRO A 49 -9.19 13.20 1.62
C PRO A 49 -8.27 13.11 0.40
N SER A 50 -7.89 14.25 -0.19
CA SER A 50 -7.10 14.30 -1.43
C SER A 50 -5.67 13.75 -1.30
N ASP A 51 -5.18 13.65 -0.07
CA ASP A 51 -3.88 13.12 0.30
C ASP A 51 -3.92 11.63 0.71
N ILE A 52 -5.09 10.98 0.62
CA ILE A 52 -5.29 9.54 0.84
C ILE A 52 -5.68 8.89 -0.47
N ASP A 53 -5.00 7.80 -0.83
CA ASP A 53 -5.30 7.00 -2.01
C ASP A 53 -6.13 5.77 -1.63
N ILE A 54 -7.09 5.38 -2.48
CA ILE A 54 -7.73 4.06 -2.40
C ILE A 54 -6.78 3.08 -3.08
N ALA A 55 -6.01 2.37 -2.26
CA ALA A 55 -4.91 1.49 -2.65
C ALA A 55 -5.36 0.15 -3.25
N CYS A 56 -6.35 -0.50 -2.64
CA CYS A 56 -6.80 -1.83 -3.07
C CYS A 56 -8.33 -1.91 -3.20
N TYR A 57 -8.77 -2.69 -4.18
CA TYR A 57 -10.18 -2.95 -4.48
C TYR A 57 -10.46 -4.45 -4.29
N ASN A 58 -10.67 -4.87 -3.05
CA ASN A 58 -10.79 -6.28 -2.70
C ASN A 58 -12.15 -6.86 -3.11
N SER A 59 -13.22 -6.06 -3.02
CA SER A 59 -14.56 -6.45 -3.47
C SER A 59 -15.40 -5.22 -3.87
N SER A 60 -16.68 -5.43 -4.22
CA SER A 60 -17.62 -4.34 -4.51
C SER A 60 -17.90 -3.43 -3.31
N SER A 61 -17.57 -3.87 -2.10
CA SER A 61 -17.81 -3.15 -0.85
C SER A 61 -16.64 -3.19 0.14
N ASN A 62 -15.44 -3.58 -0.31
CA ASN A 62 -14.25 -3.68 0.54
C ASN A 62 -13.05 -3.06 -0.16
N PHE A 63 -12.49 -2.04 0.48
CA PHE A 63 -11.42 -1.22 -0.08
C PHE A 63 -10.33 -1.00 0.97
N ILE A 64 -9.09 -0.84 0.52
CA ILE A 64 -7.99 -0.43 1.40
C ILE A 64 -7.61 1.00 1.03
N VAL A 65 -7.52 1.86 2.04
CA VAL A 65 -6.97 3.22 1.90
C VAL A 65 -5.54 3.29 2.42
N SER A 66 -4.75 4.18 1.85
CA SER A 66 -3.32 4.32 2.13
C SER A 66 -2.91 5.79 2.03
N GLY A 67 -2.15 6.30 3.00
CA GLY A 67 -1.75 7.70 3.03
C GLY A 67 -0.99 8.08 4.30
N PRO A 68 -0.80 9.39 4.55
CA PRO A 68 -0.11 9.88 5.75
C PRO A 68 -0.79 9.41 7.03
N THR A 69 -0.02 9.00 8.04
CA THR A 69 -0.55 8.44 9.30
C THR A 69 -1.60 9.34 9.95
N ASN A 70 -1.35 10.64 10.04
CA ASN A 70 -2.27 11.59 10.66
C ASN A 70 -3.59 11.71 9.88
N SER A 71 -3.50 11.84 8.55
CA SER A 71 -4.67 11.94 7.67
C SER A 71 -5.52 10.68 7.71
N ILE A 72 -4.89 9.50 7.68
CA ILE A 72 -5.58 8.21 7.85
C ILE A 72 -6.28 8.16 9.20
N LYS A 73 -5.57 8.45 10.30
CA LYS A 73 -6.17 8.42 11.65
C LYS A 73 -7.40 9.34 11.75
N THR A 74 -7.28 10.58 11.27
CA THR A 74 -8.42 11.53 11.25
C THR A 74 -9.57 11.03 10.40
N PHE A 75 -9.28 10.43 9.24
CA PHE A 75 -10.30 9.87 8.36
C PHE A 75 -11.02 8.67 9.00
N LEU A 76 -10.27 7.75 9.62
CA LEU A 76 -10.81 6.60 10.33
C LEU A 76 -11.72 7.00 11.48
N THR A 77 -11.35 8.01 12.27
CA THR A 77 -12.22 8.55 13.33
C THR A 77 -13.54 9.07 12.77
N LYS A 78 -13.52 9.76 11.62
CA LYS A 78 -14.74 10.24 10.95
C LYS A 78 -15.61 9.07 10.47
N LEU A 79 -15.02 8.02 9.91
CA LEU A 79 -15.77 6.84 9.44
C LEU A 79 -16.41 6.08 10.61
N GLN A 80 -15.66 5.86 11.69
CA GLN A 80 -16.17 5.23 12.90
C GLN A 80 -17.34 6.00 13.53
N ALA A 81 -17.26 7.34 13.54
CA ALA A 81 -18.37 8.19 14.00
C ALA A 81 -19.65 8.05 13.15
N ASN A 82 -19.53 7.59 11.90
CA ASN A 82 -20.65 7.29 11.00
C ASN A 82 -21.00 5.78 11.00
N SER A 83 -20.53 5.02 11.99
CA SER A 83 -20.77 3.57 12.12
C SER A 83 -20.28 2.73 10.93
N ILE A 84 -19.27 3.21 10.21
CA ILE A 84 -18.65 2.47 9.11
C ILE A 84 -17.61 1.49 9.69
N SER A 85 -17.67 0.23 9.25
CA SER A 85 -16.71 -0.80 9.67
C SER A 85 -15.34 -0.53 9.05
N ILE A 86 -14.33 -0.43 9.91
CA ILE A 86 -12.93 -0.23 9.54
C ILE A 86 -12.04 -1.25 10.24
N LYS A 87 -10.87 -1.51 9.66
CA LYS A 87 -9.80 -2.30 10.28
C LYS A 87 -8.44 -1.75 9.88
N GLU A 88 -7.63 -1.36 10.86
CA GLU A 88 -6.25 -0.92 10.60
C GLU A 88 -5.37 -2.08 10.13
N ILE A 89 -4.44 -1.79 9.22
CA ILE A 89 -3.51 -2.75 8.65
C ILE A 89 -2.09 -2.37 9.05
N SER A 90 -1.38 -3.30 9.69
CA SER A 90 0.04 -3.12 9.98
C SER A 90 0.83 -3.06 8.68
N CYS A 91 1.56 -1.96 8.48
CA CYS A 91 2.28 -1.67 7.25
C CYS A 91 3.71 -1.14 7.50
N GLY A 92 4.23 -1.28 8.72
CA GLY A 92 5.60 -0.83 9.04
C GLY A 92 5.84 0.66 8.78
N TYR A 93 4.79 1.49 8.90
CA TYR A 93 4.77 2.92 8.56
C TYR A 93 4.95 3.23 7.07
N VAL A 94 4.79 2.26 6.17
CA VAL A 94 4.88 2.45 4.72
C VAL A 94 3.46 2.50 4.12
N PRO A 95 3.06 3.59 3.44
CA PRO A 95 1.78 3.68 2.76
C PRO A 95 1.83 2.96 1.39
N PHE A 96 1.76 1.63 1.39
CA PHE A 96 1.84 0.84 0.16
C PHE A 96 0.72 1.19 -0.85
N HIS A 97 1.00 0.95 -2.13
CA HIS A 97 0.08 1.17 -3.26
C HIS A 97 -0.51 2.61 -3.31
N SER A 98 0.28 3.60 -2.90
CA SER A 98 -0.08 5.01 -2.93
C SER A 98 0.95 5.83 -3.71
N ARG A 99 0.65 7.08 -4.01
CA ARG A 99 1.60 8.02 -4.65
C ARG A 99 2.91 8.18 -3.87
N TYR A 100 2.90 7.90 -2.57
CA TYR A 100 4.03 8.10 -1.67
C TYR A 100 5.14 7.05 -1.83
N ILE A 101 4.89 5.95 -2.56
CA ILE A 101 5.94 4.97 -2.89
C ILE A 101 6.85 5.42 -4.04
N LYS A 102 6.49 6.51 -4.76
CA LYS A 102 7.24 7.03 -5.90
C LYS A 102 8.76 7.20 -5.65
N PRO A 103 9.23 7.69 -4.48
CA PRO A 103 10.66 7.84 -4.22
C PRO A 103 11.46 6.53 -4.30
N ALA A 104 10.82 5.36 -4.11
CA ALA A 104 11.49 4.07 -4.14
C ALA A 104 11.55 3.42 -5.54
N VAL A 105 10.80 3.92 -6.52
CA VAL A 105 10.62 3.25 -7.82
C VAL A 105 11.94 3.04 -8.55
N ALA A 106 12.74 4.09 -8.72
CA ALA A 106 14.02 4.00 -9.45
C ALA A 106 15.00 3.00 -8.82
N LYS A 107 15.06 2.97 -7.48
CA LYS A 107 15.93 2.05 -6.74
C LYS A 107 15.42 0.61 -6.81
N SER A 108 14.11 0.41 -6.73
CA SER A 108 13.49 -0.91 -6.93
C SER A 108 13.81 -1.46 -8.32
N GLU A 109 13.69 -0.63 -9.36
CA GLU A 109 14.03 -1.02 -10.74
C GLU A 109 15.51 -1.41 -10.87
N GLU A 110 16.42 -0.61 -10.32
CA GLU A 110 17.85 -0.91 -10.32
C GLU A 110 18.16 -2.28 -9.69
N TYR A 111 17.61 -2.57 -8.51
CA TYR A 111 17.88 -3.83 -7.82
C TYR A 111 17.23 -5.03 -8.49
N LEU A 112 16.00 -4.89 -8.99
CA LEU A 112 15.29 -5.97 -9.68
C LEU A 112 16.01 -6.34 -10.99
N ASN A 113 16.47 -5.35 -11.76
CA ASN A 113 17.23 -5.58 -12.99
C ASN A 113 18.57 -6.29 -12.77
N ARG A 114 19.12 -6.28 -11.55
CA ARG A 114 20.34 -7.05 -11.20
C ARG A 114 20.05 -8.49 -10.81
N THR A 115 18.80 -8.78 -10.48
CA THR A 115 18.33 -10.06 -9.93
C THR A 115 17.70 -10.93 -11.00
N LEU A 116 16.98 -10.33 -11.96
CA LEU A 116 16.16 -11.01 -12.96
C LEU A 116 16.88 -11.18 -14.33
N LEU A 117 18.20 -11.43 -14.31
CA LEU A 117 19.03 -11.61 -15.51
C LEU A 117 19.47 -13.05 -15.71
#